data_AF-A0A2U0HCP6-F1
#
_entry.id   AF-A0A2U0HCP6-F1
#
_cell.length_a   1.000
_cell.length_b   1.000
_cell.length_c   1.000
_cell.angle_alpha   90.00
_cell.angle_beta   90.00
_cell.angle_gamma   90.00
#
_symmetry.space_group_name_H-M   'P 1'
#
loop_
_entity.id
_entity.type
_entity.pdbx_description
1 polymer ?
#
loop_
_entity_poly.entity_id
_entity_poly.type
_entity_poly.pdbx_seq_one_letter_code
_entity_poly.pdbx_strand_id
1 'polypeptide(L)'
;MTDAATPGAQAPRPIDGLESAAGFAGVPDEFQRLWTPHRMAYIQAGPQPLRDECPFCAAPHKSDEDGLIVARGRTAYVLLNLFPYNSGHLLVCPYRHIPTYDLATPEEVAEIGSLTQTAMRVLRDVSRCDGFNLGMNQGAVAGAGVDGHLHQHVVPRWATDANFFPIIARTKALPQLLGEVRDAVANAWPEEGSTRSAAPQRT
;
A
#
# COMPACT_ATOMS: atom_id res chain seq x y z
N MET A 1 -23.38 18.65 -50.75
CA MET A 1 -23.21 17.80 -49.55
C MET A 1 -21.78 17.98 -49.08
N THR A 2 -21.56 18.89 -48.15
CA THR A 2 -20.29 19.09 -47.45
C THR A 2 -20.43 18.38 -46.10
N ASP A 3 -19.64 17.33 -45.86
CA ASP A 3 -19.59 16.71 -44.54
C ASP A 3 -18.27 17.08 -43.85
N ALA A 4 -18.42 17.65 -42.67
CA ALA A 4 -17.39 18.32 -41.90
C ALA A 4 -16.53 17.29 -41.15
N ALA A 5 -15.21 17.48 -41.21
CA ALA A 5 -14.29 16.72 -40.37
C ALA A 5 -14.48 17.09 -38.90
N THR A 6 -14.78 16.10 -38.06
CA THR A 6 -14.81 16.19 -36.61
C THR A 6 -13.44 16.65 -36.08
N PRO A 7 -13.35 17.66 -35.20
CA PRO A 7 -12.08 18.05 -34.61
C PRO A 7 -11.58 16.95 -33.68
N GLY A 8 -10.34 16.51 -33.88
CA GLY A 8 -9.68 15.54 -33.00
C GLY A 8 -9.63 16.04 -31.56
N ALA A 9 -10.03 15.17 -30.63
CA ALA A 9 -9.94 15.44 -29.20
C ALA A 9 -8.49 15.73 -28.82
N GLN A 10 -8.24 16.97 -28.39
CA GLN A 10 -6.94 17.41 -27.92
C GLN A 10 -6.63 16.71 -26.59
N ALA A 11 -5.47 16.03 -26.51
CA ALA A 11 -5.02 15.40 -25.28
C ALA A 11 -4.96 16.46 -24.15
N PRO A 12 -5.44 16.14 -22.93
CA PRO A 12 -5.44 17.09 -21.83
C PRO A 12 -4.01 17.53 -21.51
N ARG A 13 -3.84 18.84 -21.30
CA ARG A 13 -2.54 19.42 -20.92
C ARG A 13 -2.09 18.85 -19.57
N PRO A 14 -0.79 18.57 -19.38
CA PRO A 14 -0.25 18.16 -18.09
C PRO A 14 -0.58 19.22 -17.04
N ILE A 15 -1.10 18.78 -15.89
CA ILE A 15 -1.35 19.63 -14.74
C ILE A 15 -0.07 19.62 -13.92
N ASP A 16 0.61 20.77 -13.81
CA ASP A 16 1.87 20.89 -13.07
C ASP A 16 1.66 20.50 -11.59
N GLY A 17 2.59 19.68 -11.05
CA GLY A 17 2.57 19.20 -9.67
C GLY A 17 2.01 17.78 -9.47
N LEU A 18 1.66 17.05 -10.54
CA LEU A 18 1.30 15.63 -10.46
C LEU A 18 2.54 14.74 -10.55
N GLU A 19 2.93 14.14 -9.42
CA GLU A 19 3.92 13.08 -9.41
C GLU A 19 3.34 11.77 -9.95
N SER A 20 4.12 11.07 -10.78
CA SER A 20 3.72 9.79 -11.35
C SER A 20 3.67 8.70 -10.29
N ALA A 21 2.52 8.03 -10.17
CA ALA A 21 2.34 6.86 -9.29
C ALA A 21 3.28 5.70 -9.61
N ALA A 22 3.86 5.68 -10.83
CA ALA A 22 4.87 4.71 -11.25
C ALA A 22 6.06 4.58 -10.27
N GLY A 23 6.43 5.69 -9.62
CA GLY A 23 7.57 5.72 -8.70
C GLY A 23 7.25 5.29 -7.27
N PHE A 24 6.01 4.92 -6.96
CA PHE A 24 5.57 4.60 -5.60
C PHE A 24 5.18 3.12 -5.47
N ALA A 25 5.43 2.56 -4.28
CA ALA A 25 5.07 1.18 -3.99
C ALA A 25 3.55 1.05 -3.77
N GLY A 26 2.88 0.33 -4.67
CA GLY A 26 1.48 0.03 -4.54
C GLY A 26 1.07 -1.21 -5.32
N VAL A 27 0.12 -1.96 -4.77
CA VAL A 27 -0.49 -3.11 -5.44
C VAL A 27 -1.83 -2.64 -6.02
N PRO A 28 -1.95 -2.50 -7.35
CA PRO A 28 -3.19 -2.04 -7.97
C PRO A 28 -4.33 -3.04 -7.79
N ASP A 29 -5.57 -2.55 -7.80
CA ASP A 29 -6.79 -3.36 -7.85
C ASP A 29 -7.87 -2.72 -8.75
N GLU A 30 -9.01 -3.40 -8.90
CA GLU A 30 -10.11 -2.94 -9.75
C GLU A 30 -10.85 -1.70 -9.21
N PHE A 31 -10.65 -1.29 -7.95
CA PHE A 31 -11.47 -0.28 -7.29
C PHE A 31 -10.99 1.15 -7.56
N GLN A 32 -11.92 2.03 -7.92
CA GLN A 32 -11.68 3.47 -7.97
C GLN A 32 -11.64 4.05 -6.55
N ARG A 33 -10.72 4.99 -6.31
CA ARG A 33 -10.54 5.65 -5.01
C ARG A 33 -10.80 7.15 -5.18
N LEU A 34 -11.74 7.68 -4.41
CA LEU A 34 -12.30 9.02 -4.60
C LEU A 34 -11.38 10.18 -4.19
N TRP A 35 -10.21 9.90 -3.61
CA TRP A 35 -9.27 10.90 -3.08
C TRP A 35 -7.87 10.83 -3.71
N THR A 36 -7.63 9.94 -4.68
CA THR A 36 -6.28 9.75 -5.28
C THR A 36 -6.13 10.50 -6.61
N PRO A 37 -5.51 11.70 -6.64
CA PRO A 37 -4.98 12.28 -7.89
C PRO A 37 -3.96 11.33 -8.56
N HIS A 38 -3.20 10.55 -7.77
CA HIS A 38 -2.17 9.64 -8.24
C HIS A 38 -2.69 8.46 -9.08
N ARG A 39 -3.95 8.05 -8.93
CA ARG A 39 -4.54 6.97 -9.77
C ARG A 39 -4.68 7.41 -11.23
N MET A 40 -4.94 8.69 -11.49
CA MET A 40 -4.96 9.20 -12.86
C MET A 40 -3.56 9.10 -13.51
N ALA A 41 -2.50 9.37 -12.75
CA ALA A 41 -1.13 9.21 -13.24
C ALA A 41 -0.75 7.72 -13.49
N TYR A 42 -1.24 6.79 -12.67
CA TYR A 42 -1.06 5.34 -12.90
C TYR A 42 -1.81 4.84 -14.15
N ILE A 43 -3.09 5.22 -14.30
CA ILE A 43 -3.93 4.83 -15.44
C ILE A 43 -3.37 5.43 -16.75
N GLN A 44 -2.79 6.63 -16.70
CA GLN A 44 -2.18 7.29 -17.86
C GLN A 44 -0.80 6.71 -18.22
N ALA A 45 0.00 6.24 -17.25
CA ALA A 45 1.31 5.66 -17.49
C ALA A 45 1.27 4.15 -17.87
N GLY A 46 0.18 3.46 -17.56
CA GLY A 46 0.05 2.01 -17.76
C GLY A 46 0.91 1.20 -16.77
N PRO A 47 0.85 -0.15 -16.80
CA PRO A 47 1.64 -1.02 -15.92
C PRO A 47 3.12 -1.13 -16.32
N GLN A 48 3.53 -0.49 -17.42
CA GLN A 48 4.89 -0.58 -17.96
C GLN A 48 6.00 0.02 -17.06
N PRO A 49 5.81 1.14 -16.35
CA PRO A 49 6.87 1.72 -15.52
C PRO A 49 7.29 0.84 -14.33
N LEU A 50 6.43 -0.09 -13.89
CA LEU A 50 6.72 -1.05 -12.82
C LEU A 50 7.63 -2.21 -13.30
N ARG A 51 7.89 -2.32 -14.60
CA ARG A 51 8.67 -3.42 -15.18
C ARG A 51 10.17 -3.14 -15.24
N ASP A 52 10.59 -1.87 -15.27
CA ASP A 52 12.01 -1.52 -15.44
C ASP A 52 12.74 -1.36 -14.09
N GLU A 53 12.06 -0.94 -13.03
CA GLU A 53 12.59 -0.90 -11.66
C GLU A 53 11.54 -1.33 -10.63
N CYS A 54 11.92 -2.24 -9.72
CA CYS A 54 11.01 -2.71 -8.68
C CYS A 54 10.74 -1.61 -7.66
N PRO A 55 9.48 -1.17 -7.45
CA PRO A 55 9.18 -0.06 -6.54
C PRO A 55 9.51 -0.39 -5.08
N PHE A 56 9.48 -1.67 -4.69
CA PHE A 56 9.87 -2.12 -3.35
C PHE A 56 11.39 -2.17 -3.15
N CYS A 57 12.18 -2.27 -4.21
CA CYS A 57 13.62 -2.06 -4.13
C CYS A 57 13.96 -0.57 -4.06
N ALA A 58 13.21 0.27 -4.80
CA ALA A 58 13.44 1.70 -4.83
C ALA A 58 13.04 2.40 -3.52
N ALA A 59 11.93 2.01 -2.88
CA ALA A 59 11.39 2.69 -1.70
C ALA A 59 12.39 2.86 -0.55
N PRO A 60 13.18 1.84 -0.14
CA PRO A 60 14.19 2.01 0.90
C PRO A 60 15.28 3.05 0.62
N HIS A 61 15.50 3.42 -0.65
CA HIS A 61 16.49 4.44 -1.05
C HIS A 61 15.94 5.86 -1.07
N LYS A 62 14.63 6.04 -0.82
CA LYS A 62 13.99 7.34 -0.67
C LYS A 62 13.94 7.78 0.79
N SER A 63 13.53 9.04 1.01
CA SER A 63 13.05 9.46 2.33
C SER A 63 11.89 8.58 2.77
N ASP A 64 11.63 8.49 4.07
CA ASP A 64 10.54 7.66 4.56
C ASP A 64 9.18 8.23 4.11
N GLU A 65 9.07 9.54 3.92
CA GLU A 65 7.88 10.24 3.44
C GLU A 65 7.60 9.85 1.97
N ASP A 66 8.60 9.99 1.10
CA ASP A 66 8.48 9.69 -0.33
C ASP A 66 8.37 8.19 -0.62
N GLY A 67 8.94 7.37 0.27
CA GLY A 67 8.81 5.91 0.22
C GLY A 67 7.53 5.38 0.86
N LEU A 68 6.76 6.24 1.54
CA LEU A 68 5.62 5.88 2.40
C LEU A 68 5.98 4.86 3.48
N ILE A 69 7.25 4.83 3.89
CA ILE A 69 7.79 3.92 4.90
C ILE A 69 7.33 4.42 6.26
N VAL A 70 6.84 3.48 7.08
CA VAL A 70 6.43 3.73 8.47
C VAL A 70 7.38 3.11 9.48
N ALA A 71 8.14 2.10 9.07
CA ALA A 71 9.14 1.45 9.92
C ALA A 71 10.20 0.73 9.09
N ARG A 72 11.44 0.74 9.61
CA ARG A 72 12.57 0.01 9.04
C ARG A 72 13.06 -1.01 10.06
N GLY A 73 13.11 -2.28 9.67
CA GLY A 73 13.80 -3.34 10.39
C GLY A 73 15.17 -3.60 9.79
N ARG A 74 15.75 -4.76 10.11
CA ARG A 74 17.10 -5.19 9.70
C ARG A 74 17.12 -5.90 8.34
N THR A 75 16.15 -6.78 8.10
CA THR A 75 15.97 -7.62 6.91
C THR A 75 14.67 -7.32 6.17
N ALA A 76 13.70 -6.68 6.83
CA ALA A 76 12.43 -6.24 6.27
C ALA A 76 12.05 -4.83 6.74
N TYR A 77 11.08 -4.24 6.06
CA TYR A 77 10.54 -2.91 6.35
C TYR A 77 9.03 -2.87 6.12
N VAL A 78 8.39 -1.80 6.58
CA VAL A 78 6.94 -1.60 6.52
C VAL A 78 6.63 -0.27 5.86
N LEU A 79 5.69 -0.28 4.93
CA LEU A 79 5.23 0.89 4.20
C LEU A 79 3.72 0.84 3.96
N LEU A 80 3.10 1.97 3.66
CA LEU A 80 1.72 2.00 3.20
C LEU A 80 1.62 1.53 1.75
N ASN A 81 0.54 0.82 1.45
CA ASN A 81 0.17 0.57 0.07
C ASN A 81 -0.38 1.87 -0.55
N LEU A 82 0.18 2.31 -1.68
CA LEU A 82 -0.31 3.47 -2.44
C LEU A 82 -1.78 3.30 -2.90
N PHE A 83 -2.22 2.06 -3.12
CA PHE A 83 -3.61 1.73 -3.46
C PHE A 83 -4.26 0.96 -2.32
N PRO A 84 -4.51 1.59 -1.17
CA PRO A 84 -4.93 0.88 0.03
C PRO A 84 -6.35 0.32 -0.12
N TYR A 85 -6.60 -0.88 0.42
CA TYR A 85 -7.95 -1.46 0.47
C TYR A 85 -8.78 -0.73 1.52
N ASN A 86 -8.19 -0.41 2.66
CA ASN A 86 -8.74 0.42 3.73
C ASN A 86 -7.66 1.39 4.20
N SER A 87 -8.05 2.50 4.86
CA SER A 87 -7.07 3.39 5.51
C SER A 87 -6.18 2.58 6.45
N GLY A 88 -4.86 2.77 6.37
CA GLY A 88 -3.88 1.99 7.14
C GLY A 88 -3.53 0.63 6.52
N HIS A 89 -3.85 0.36 5.26
CA HIS A 89 -3.35 -0.83 4.56
C HIS A 89 -1.82 -0.75 4.42
N LEU A 90 -1.11 -1.56 5.20
CA LEU A 90 0.33 -1.67 5.19
C LEU A 90 0.80 -2.88 4.38
N LEU A 91 2.04 -2.80 3.90
CA LEU A 91 2.81 -3.88 3.32
C LEU A 91 4.05 -4.12 4.20
N VAL A 92 4.39 -5.38 4.42
CA VAL A 92 5.67 -5.79 5.04
C VAL A 92 6.49 -6.51 3.98
N CYS A 93 7.67 -5.97 3.68
CA CYS A 93 8.51 -6.43 2.56
C CYS A 93 9.93 -6.71 3.05
N PRO A 94 10.59 -7.81 2.63
CA PRO A 94 12.03 -7.95 2.80
C PRO A 94 12.75 -6.89 1.96
N TYR A 95 13.95 -6.49 2.37
CA TYR A 95 14.81 -5.64 1.52
C TYR A 95 15.30 -6.42 0.30
N ARG A 96 15.54 -7.72 0.46
CA ARG A 96 16.00 -8.58 -0.63
C ARG A 96 14.89 -8.80 -1.65
N HIS A 97 15.23 -8.68 -2.93
CA HIS A 97 14.32 -8.93 -4.04
C HIS A 97 14.10 -10.43 -4.23
N ILE A 98 13.04 -10.96 -3.62
CA ILE A 98 12.58 -12.33 -3.82
C ILE A 98 11.10 -12.34 -4.21
N PRO A 99 10.67 -13.18 -5.15
CA PRO A 99 9.28 -13.18 -5.60
C PRO A 99 8.33 -13.85 -4.61
N THR A 100 8.78 -14.91 -3.92
CA THR A 100 7.89 -15.79 -3.16
C THR A 100 8.41 -16.08 -1.76
N TYR A 101 7.48 -16.39 -0.85
CA TYR A 101 7.76 -16.55 0.58
C TYR A 101 8.62 -17.79 0.89
N ASP A 102 8.55 -18.83 0.07
CA ASP A 102 9.39 -20.02 0.20
C ASP A 102 10.88 -19.74 -0.06
N LEU A 103 11.22 -18.61 -0.66
CA LEU A 103 12.60 -18.16 -0.88
C LEU A 103 13.13 -17.28 0.26
N ALA A 104 12.30 -16.91 1.24
CA ALA A 104 12.71 -16.08 2.37
C ALA A 104 13.62 -16.85 3.33
N THR A 105 14.62 -16.18 3.91
CA THR A 105 15.46 -16.80 4.94
C THR A 105 14.71 -16.90 6.27
N PRO A 106 15.15 -17.77 7.21
CA PRO A 106 14.55 -17.85 8.54
C PRO A 106 14.50 -16.49 9.28
N GLU A 107 15.53 -15.66 9.10
CA GLU A 107 15.62 -14.32 9.69
C GLU A 107 14.60 -13.37 9.08
N GLU A 108 14.45 -13.37 7.75
CA GLU A 108 13.45 -12.57 7.04
C GLU A 108 12.04 -12.98 7.47
N VAL A 109 11.76 -14.29 7.54
CA VAL A 109 10.47 -14.82 8.01
C VAL A 109 10.15 -14.35 9.44
N ALA A 110 11.12 -14.47 10.34
CA ALA A 110 10.96 -14.07 11.73
C ALA A 110 10.68 -12.56 11.86
N GLU A 111 11.40 -11.73 11.10
CA GLU A 111 11.23 -10.29 11.18
C GLU A 111 9.95 -9.81 10.48
N ILE A 112 9.58 -10.38 9.33
CA ILE A 112 8.28 -10.13 8.68
C ILE A 112 7.14 -10.42 9.67
N GLY A 113 7.21 -11.54 10.40
CA GLY A 113 6.24 -11.89 11.43
C GLY A 113 6.22 -10.89 12.59
N SER A 114 7.38 -10.47 13.09
CA SER A 114 7.52 -9.49 14.18
C SER A 114 6.97 -8.10 13.80
N LEU A 115 7.33 -7.62 12.60
CA LEU A 115 6.84 -6.35 12.05
C LEU A 115 5.34 -6.40 11.82
N THR A 116 4.79 -7.53 11.33
CA THR A 116 3.34 -7.72 11.16
C THR A 116 2.60 -7.61 12.50
N GLN A 117 3.10 -8.25 13.55
CA GLN A 117 2.50 -8.14 14.88
C GLN A 117 2.53 -6.71 15.42
N THR A 118 3.63 -5.98 15.18
CA THR A 118 3.76 -4.57 15.58
C THR A 118 2.81 -3.69 14.80
N ALA A 119 2.71 -3.86 13.48
CA ALA A 119 1.76 -3.19 12.62
C ALA A 119 0.32 -3.36 13.12
N MET A 120 -0.08 -4.58 13.51
CA MET A 120 -1.42 -4.83 14.04
C MET A 120 -1.70 -4.08 15.36
N ARG A 121 -0.73 -4.01 16.28
CA ARG A 121 -0.88 -3.25 17.53
C ARG A 121 -1.00 -1.76 17.24
N VAL A 122 -0.08 -1.22 16.44
CA VAL A 122 -0.04 0.20 16.07
C VAL A 122 -1.33 0.60 15.35
N LEU A 123 -1.77 -0.17 14.35
CA LEU A 123 -3.01 0.13 13.63
C LEU A 123 -4.23 0.07 14.54
N ARG A 124 -4.29 -0.87 15.48
CA ARG A 124 -5.39 -0.94 16.45
C ARG A 124 -5.44 0.31 17.32
N ASP A 125 -4.29 0.80 17.77
CA ASP A 125 -4.20 2.00 18.61
C ASP A 125 -4.54 3.28 17.83
N VAL A 126 -3.99 3.44 16.63
CA VAL A 126 -4.16 4.65 15.80
C VAL A 126 -5.57 4.74 15.18
N SER A 127 -6.10 3.61 14.70
CA SER A 127 -7.30 3.59 13.85
C SER A 127 -8.53 2.99 14.53
N ARG A 128 -8.36 2.36 15.70
CA ARG A 128 -9.42 1.63 16.42
C ARG A 128 -10.14 0.60 15.55
N CYS A 129 -9.40 -0.09 14.69
CA CYS A 129 -9.95 -1.15 13.86
C CYS A 129 -10.37 -2.37 14.70
N ASP A 130 -11.40 -3.06 14.24
CA ASP A 130 -11.99 -4.21 14.93
C ASP A 130 -11.17 -5.49 14.66
N GLY A 131 -10.68 -5.65 13.43
CA GLY A 131 -9.97 -6.85 12.99
C GLY A 131 -8.96 -6.59 11.87
N PHE A 132 -8.41 -7.67 11.32
CA PHE A 132 -7.38 -7.62 10.26
C PHE A 132 -7.57 -8.74 9.25
N ASN A 133 -7.24 -8.45 7.98
CA ASN A 133 -6.84 -9.48 7.03
C ASN A 133 -5.33 -9.42 6.83
N LEU A 134 -4.70 -10.59 6.91
CA LEU A 134 -3.29 -10.79 6.61
C LEU A 134 -3.20 -11.73 5.41
N GLY A 135 -2.34 -11.42 4.44
CA GLY A 135 -2.20 -12.29 3.27
C GLY A 135 -1.04 -11.92 2.36
N MET A 136 -0.66 -12.87 1.51
CA MET A 136 0.32 -12.69 0.44
C MET A 136 -0.27 -13.33 -0.81
N ASN A 137 -0.22 -12.63 -1.94
CA ASN A 137 -0.51 -13.22 -3.24
C ASN A 137 0.82 -13.65 -3.85
N GLN A 138 0.96 -14.93 -4.22
CA GLN A 138 2.23 -15.49 -4.72
C GLN A 138 2.15 -15.86 -6.20
N GLY A 139 2.88 -15.11 -7.03
CA GLY A 139 2.90 -15.23 -8.48
C GLY A 139 1.74 -14.52 -9.18
N ALA A 140 1.90 -14.24 -10.48
CA ALA A 140 0.93 -13.48 -11.29
C ALA A 140 -0.50 -14.04 -11.22
N VAL A 141 -0.65 -15.38 -11.26
CA VAL A 141 -1.96 -16.05 -11.27
C VAL A 141 -2.71 -15.88 -9.94
N ALA A 142 -1.99 -15.71 -8.83
CA ALA A 142 -2.58 -15.48 -7.52
C ALA A 142 -3.03 -14.02 -7.32
N GLY A 143 -2.87 -13.14 -8.32
CA GLY A 143 -3.25 -11.74 -8.23
C GLY A 143 -2.22 -10.87 -7.53
N ALA A 144 -0.93 -11.24 -7.57
CA ALA A 144 0.14 -10.35 -7.14
C ALA A 144 0.27 -9.20 -8.15
N GLY A 145 -0.03 -7.97 -7.74
CA GLY A 145 0.07 -6.80 -8.63
C GLY A 145 1.54 -6.45 -8.97
N VAL A 146 2.47 -6.84 -8.10
CA VAL A 146 3.92 -6.81 -8.34
C VAL A 146 4.45 -8.16 -7.88
N ASP A 147 4.59 -9.11 -8.80
CA ASP A 147 4.86 -10.52 -8.52
C ASP A 147 6.35 -10.86 -8.34
N GLY A 148 7.25 -9.94 -8.69
CA GLY A 148 8.70 -10.11 -8.54
C GLY A 148 9.25 -9.90 -7.12
N HIS A 149 8.49 -9.27 -6.22
CA HIS A 149 8.95 -8.93 -4.87
C HIS A 149 7.88 -9.21 -3.82
N LEU A 150 8.22 -10.09 -2.87
CA LEU A 150 7.40 -10.54 -1.77
C LEU A 150 6.90 -9.38 -0.90
N HIS A 151 5.60 -9.33 -0.67
CA HIS A 151 5.02 -8.36 0.25
C HIS A 151 3.81 -8.98 0.97
N GLN A 152 3.78 -8.84 2.29
CA GLN A 152 2.64 -9.24 3.10
C GLN A 152 1.71 -8.07 3.34
N HIS A 153 0.44 -8.25 2.99
CA HIS A 153 -0.61 -7.31 3.28
C HIS A 153 -1.02 -7.37 4.76
N VAL A 154 -1.15 -6.20 5.37
CA VAL A 154 -1.79 -6.00 6.67
C VAL A 154 -2.94 -5.00 6.48
N VAL A 155 -4.17 -5.52 6.41
CA VAL A 155 -5.35 -4.72 6.10
C VAL A 155 -6.21 -4.58 7.35
N PRO A 156 -6.31 -3.40 7.99
CA PRO A 156 -7.23 -3.19 9.09
C PRO A 156 -8.68 -3.24 8.59
N ARG A 157 -9.57 -3.82 9.42
CA ARG A 157 -10.99 -4.04 9.11
C ARG A 157 -11.88 -3.46 10.21
N TRP A 158 -13.04 -2.96 9.81
CA TRP A 158 -14.12 -2.52 10.70
C TRP A 158 -15.38 -3.31 10.41
N ALA A 159 -16.23 -3.51 11.43
CA ALA A 159 -17.49 -4.23 11.28
C ALA A 159 -18.40 -3.68 10.17
N THR A 160 -18.25 -2.39 9.83
CA THR A 160 -19.09 -1.67 8.86
C THR A 160 -18.35 -1.25 7.58
N ASP A 161 -17.12 -1.75 7.34
CA ASP A 161 -16.31 -1.32 6.18
C ASP A 161 -16.73 -1.92 4.83
N ALA A 162 -17.56 -2.97 4.86
CA ALA A 162 -18.21 -3.53 3.69
C ALA A 162 -19.64 -3.00 3.59
N ASN A 163 -19.81 -1.89 2.86
CA ASN A 163 -21.12 -1.34 2.52
C ASN A 163 -21.42 -1.53 1.02
N PHE A 164 -22.61 -1.11 0.59
CA PHE A 164 -23.12 -1.33 -0.78
C PHE A 164 -22.26 -0.67 -1.89
N PHE A 165 -21.52 0.39 -1.56
CA PHE A 165 -20.82 1.24 -2.53
C PHE A 165 -19.66 0.53 -3.26
N PRO A 166 -18.69 -0.11 -2.57
CA PRO A 166 -17.63 -0.87 -3.25
C PRO A 166 -18.18 -1.99 -4.13
N ILE A 167 -19.28 -2.64 -3.73
CA ILE A 167 -19.82 -3.83 -4.41
C ILE A 167 -20.44 -3.46 -5.77
N ILE A 168 -21.15 -2.34 -5.86
CA ILE A 168 -21.90 -1.98 -7.09
C ILE A 168 -21.22 -0.88 -7.89
N ALA A 169 -20.63 0.11 -7.21
CA ALA A 169 -19.98 1.23 -7.89
C ALA A 169 -18.49 0.98 -8.16
N ARG A 170 -17.93 -0.17 -7.73
CA ARG A 170 -16.48 -0.46 -7.74
C ARG A 170 -15.65 0.72 -7.24
N THR A 171 -16.17 1.45 -6.26
CA THR A 171 -15.62 2.71 -5.78
C THR A 171 -15.54 2.67 -4.26
N LYS A 172 -14.38 3.09 -3.72
CA LYS A 172 -14.15 3.17 -2.29
C LYS A 172 -13.75 4.58 -1.88
N ALA A 173 -14.56 5.19 -1.01
CA ALA A 173 -14.16 6.38 -0.30
C ALA A 173 -13.16 5.98 0.79
N LEU A 174 -11.98 6.60 0.83
CA LEU A 174 -11.10 6.52 1.99
C LEU A 174 -11.08 7.90 2.63
N PRO A 175 -11.31 8.00 3.95
CA PRO A 175 -11.61 9.26 4.60
C PRO A 175 -10.37 10.09 4.97
N GLN A 176 -9.16 9.58 4.75
CA GLN A 176 -7.91 10.20 5.20
C GLN A 176 -6.87 10.21 4.07
N LEU A 177 -6.00 11.23 4.07
CA LEU A 177 -4.90 11.34 3.13
C LEU A 177 -3.79 10.36 3.50
N LEU A 178 -3.08 9.84 2.49
CA LEU A 178 -2.04 8.82 2.70
C LEU A 178 -0.91 9.31 3.62
N GLY A 179 -0.47 10.56 3.45
CA GLY A 179 0.59 11.16 4.27
C GLY A 179 0.18 11.28 5.74
N GLU A 180 -1.05 11.72 6.02
CA GLU A 180 -1.56 11.82 7.41
C GLU A 180 -1.62 10.45 8.09
N VAL A 181 -2.04 9.42 7.34
CA VAL A 181 -2.07 8.03 7.83
C VAL A 181 -0.65 7.52 8.07
N ARG A 182 0.29 7.82 7.15
CA ARG A 182 1.71 7.44 7.27
C ARG A 182 2.25 8.01 8.57
N ASP A 183 2.12 9.31 8.76
CA ASP A 183 2.68 10.01 9.92
C ASP A 183 2.06 9.50 11.22
N ALA A 184 0.75 9.29 11.26
CA ALA A 184 0.08 8.75 12.44
C ALA A 184 0.60 7.34 12.81
N VAL A 185 0.79 6.47 11.82
CA VAL A 185 1.32 5.11 12.03
C VAL A 185 2.81 5.14 12.42
N ALA A 186 3.63 5.92 11.72
CA ALA A 186 5.07 6.04 11.97
C ALA A 186 5.34 6.61 13.38
N ASN A 187 4.64 7.67 13.78
CA ASN A 187 4.77 8.29 15.10
C ASN A 187 4.33 7.35 16.24
N ALA A 188 3.41 6.42 15.97
CA ALA A 188 2.95 5.43 16.93
C ALA A 188 3.81 4.15 16.94
N TRP A 189 4.78 4.02 16.03
CA TRP A 189 5.67 2.86 15.98
C TRP A 189 6.58 2.84 17.23
N PRO A 190 6.78 1.67 17.87
CA PRO A 190 7.68 1.59 19.02
C PRO A 190 9.15 1.74 18.61
N GLU A 191 9.91 2.53 19.36
CA GLU A 191 11.37 2.56 19.23
C GLU A 191 11.98 1.21 19.64
N GLU A 192 13.11 0.84 19.03
CA GLU A 192 13.82 -0.40 19.36
C GLU A 192 14.12 -0.49 20.87
N GLY A 193 13.60 -1.53 21.53
CA GLY A 193 13.75 -1.75 22.97
C GLY A 193 12.58 -1.25 23.85
N SER A 194 11.58 -0.58 23.27
CA SER A 194 10.37 -0.16 24.02
C SER A 194 9.33 -1.28 24.06
N THR A 195 9.34 -2.09 25.11
CA THR A 195 8.23 -3.01 25.42
C THR A 195 7.04 -2.22 25.98
N ARG A 196 6.14 -1.77 25.11
CA ARG A 196 4.82 -1.31 25.56
C ARG A 196 3.99 -2.52 26.01
N SER A 197 3.73 -2.62 27.31
CA SER A 197 2.82 -3.61 27.89
C SER A 197 1.44 -3.46 27.24
N ALA A 198 0.93 -4.53 26.65
CA ALA A 198 -0.41 -4.54 26.06
C ALA A 198 -1.44 -4.34 27.18
N ALA A 199 -2.25 -3.27 27.08
CA ALA A 199 -3.38 -3.09 27.98
C ALA A 199 -4.37 -4.26 27.79
N PRO A 200 -4.97 -4.79 28.87
CA PRO A 200 -5.86 -5.93 28.79
C PRO A 200 -7.08 -5.60 27.91
N GLN A 201 -7.34 -6.44 26.91
CA GLN A 201 -8.56 -6.38 26.11
C GLN A 201 -9.75 -6.60 27.04
N ARG A 202 -10.67 -5.63 27.06
CA ARG A 202 -11.95 -5.79 27.77
C ARG A 202 -12.76 -6.85 27.03
N THR A 203 -13.12 -7.91 27.75
CA THR A 203 -14.02 -8.99 27.37
C THR A 203 -15.44 -8.49 27.12
#